data_AF-A0A7C5SK31-F1
#
_entry.id   AF-A0A7C5SK31-F1
#
_cell.length_a   1.000
_cell.length_b   1.000
_cell.length_c   1.000
_cell.angle_alpha   90.00
_cell.angle_beta   90.00
_cell.angle_gamma   90.00
#
_symmetry.space_group_name_H-M   'P 1'
#
loop_
_entity.id
_entity.type
_entity.pdbx_description
1 polymer ?
#
loop_
_entity_poly.entity_id
_entity_poly.type
_entity_poly.pdbx_seq_one_letter_code
_entity_poly.pdbx_strand_id
1 'polypeptide(L)'
;MQRKRAGFFTRAEVLWVGGGLATAATMSLIATAQVPTTINDFFLPGTQPNGLTVPIQDSNECALCHGNFDADLEPFRPWAASPMGQAARDPIFFACMSIANQDAAFAGDLCLRCHTPGGWLAGRSTPTDGSLLQGVDFQGVNCNFCHRSV
;
A
#
# COMPACT_ATOMS: atom_id res chain seq x y z
N MET A 1 -18.07 -55.67 37.73
CA MET A 1 -18.47 -56.02 36.35
C MET A 1 -18.59 -54.73 35.54
N GLN A 2 -17.51 -54.24 34.92
CA GLN A 2 -17.55 -53.09 34.02
C GLN A 2 -16.67 -53.39 32.81
N ARG A 3 -17.30 -53.57 31.64
CA ARG A 3 -16.61 -53.78 30.37
C ARG A 3 -16.16 -52.41 29.85
N LYS A 4 -14.84 -52.18 29.82
CA LYS A 4 -14.23 -51.04 29.12
C LYS A 4 -14.51 -51.20 27.61
N ARG A 5 -15.27 -50.27 27.03
CA ARG A 5 -15.42 -50.18 25.56
C ARG A 5 -14.15 -49.54 25.01
N ALA A 6 -13.29 -50.34 24.39
CA ALA A 6 -12.18 -49.81 23.59
C ALA A 6 -12.77 -49.15 22.34
N GLY A 7 -12.55 -47.84 22.16
CA GLY A 7 -12.97 -47.11 20.99
C GLY A 7 -12.18 -47.57 19.78
N PHE A 8 -12.78 -48.45 18.97
CA PHE A 8 -12.26 -48.79 17.65
C PHE A 8 -12.72 -47.71 16.67
N PHE A 9 -11.81 -46.80 16.32
CA PHE A 9 -12.00 -45.98 15.12
C PHE A 9 -12.03 -46.93 13.91
N THR A 10 -13.09 -46.84 13.13
CA THR A 10 -13.24 -47.66 11.92
C THR A 10 -12.26 -47.16 10.86
N ARG A 11 -11.76 -48.07 10.01
CA ARG A 11 -10.85 -47.72 8.88
C ARG A 11 -11.42 -46.61 7.98
N ALA A 12 -12.75 -46.50 7.92
CA ALA A 12 -13.44 -45.44 7.19
C ALA A 12 -13.18 -44.05 7.81
N GLU A 13 -13.29 -43.89 9.14
CA GLU A 13 -13.08 -42.59 9.81
C GLU A 13 -11.67 -42.05 9.62
N VAL A 14 -10.66 -42.93 9.64
CA VAL A 14 -9.26 -42.57 9.37
C VAL A 14 -9.05 -42.10 7.92
N LEU A 15 -9.76 -42.71 6.96
CA LEU A 15 -9.71 -42.33 5.54
C LEU A 15 -10.42 -41.01 5.25
N TRP A 16 -11.54 -40.73 5.92
CA TRP A 16 -12.27 -39.46 5.79
C TRP A 16 -11.48 -38.29 6.40
N VAL A 17 -10.90 -38.48 7.58
CA VAL A 17 -10.07 -37.46 8.23
C VAL A 17 -8.76 -37.25 7.47
N GLY A 18 -8.07 -38.34 7.07
CA GLY A 18 -6.83 -38.26 6.29
C GLY A 18 -7.03 -37.66 4.90
N GLY A 19 -8.10 -38.04 4.21
CA GLY A 19 -8.46 -37.50 2.89
C GLY A 19 -8.86 -36.03 2.94
N GLY A 20 -9.65 -35.64 3.95
CA GLY A 20 -10.04 -34.24 4.17
C GLY A 20 -8.88 -33.33 4.56
N LEU A 21 -7.91 -33.83 5.33
CA LEU A 21 -6.69 -33.10 5.66
C LEU A 21 -5.78 -32.93 4.43
N ALA A 22 -5.67 -33.94 3.56
CA ALA A 22 -4.85 -33.87 2.35
C ALA A 22 -5.43 -32.92 1.28
N THR A 23 -6.76 -32.86 1.14
CA THR A 23 -7.43 -31.89 0.25
C THR A 23 -7.38 -30.47 0.79
N ALA A 24 -7.54 -30.28 2.11
CA ALA A 24 -7.36 -28.97 2.74
C ALA A 24 -5.91 -28.46 2.55
N ALA A 25 -4.91 -29.31 2.75
CA ALA A 25 -3.51 -28.94 2.56
C ALA A 25 -3.17 -28.55 1.11
N THR A 26 -3.73 -29.25 0.12
CA THR A 26 -3.52 -28.92 -1.31
C THR A 26 -4.28 -27.66 -1.74
N MET A 27 -5.50 -27.41 -1.24
CA MET A 27 -6.21 -26.14 -1.48
C MET A 27 -5.51 -24.94 -0.83
N SER A 28 -4.92 -25.10 0.35
CA SER A 28 -4.14 -24.04 1.00
C SER A 28 -2.87 -23.66 0.23
N LEU A 29 -2.26 -24.58 -0.52
CA LEU A 29 -1.06 -24.31 -1.33
C LEU A 29 -1.36 -23.51 -2.61
N ILE A 30 -2.58 -23.59 -3.14
CA ILE A 30 -2.99 -22.84 -4.34
C ILE A 30 -3.39 -21.39 -3.97
N ALA A 31 -3.86 -21.16 -2.74
CA ALA A 31 -4.28 -19.84 -2.26
C ALA A 31 -3.12 -18.90 -1.89
N THR A 32 -1.86 -19.37 -1.92
CA THR A 32 -0.67 -18.60 -1.50
C THR A 32 0.31 -18.30 -2.63
N ALA A 33 -0.07 -18.53 -3.89
CA ALA A 33 0.81 -18.23 -5.02
C ALA A 33 0.77 -16.73 -5.33
N GLN A 34 1.70 -15.97 -4.75
CA GLN A 34 1.97 -14.58 -5.13
C GLN A 34 2.30 -14.49 -6.63
N VAL A 35 1.71 -13.53 -7.34
CA VAL A 35 2.03 -13.25 -8.75
C VAL A 35 3.49 -12.77 -8.82
N PRO A 36 4.35 -13.44 -9.60
CA PRO A 36 5.78 -13.15 -9.64
C PRO A 36 6.10 -11.94 -10.54
N THR A 37 5.50 -10.80 -10.24
CA THR A 37 5.83 -9.52 -10.88
C THR A 37 7.20 -9.01 -10.41
N THR A 38 7.75 -8.08 -11.17
CA THR A 38 8.97 -7.33 -10.90
C THR A 38 8.65 -5.84 -10.90
N ILE A 39 9.58 -5.01 -10.42
CA ILE A 39 9.38 -3.55 -10.48
C ILE A 39 9.18 -3.03 -11.91
N ASN A 40 9.70 -3.73 -12.93
CA ASN A 40 9.54 -3.36 -14.33
C ASN A 40 8.10 -3.55 -14.84
N ASP A 41 7.33 -4.44 -14.22
CA ASP A 41 5.91 -4.67 -14.58
C ASP A 41 5.01 -3.49 -14.17
N PHE A 42 5.51 -2.61 -13.27
CA PHE A 42 4.84 -1.39 -12.84
C PHE A 42 5.45 -0.11 -13.44
N PHE A 43 6.34 -0.25 -14.43
CA PHE A 43 6.93 0.90 -15.09
C PHE A 43 5.88 1.69 -15.87
N LEU A 44 5.79 2.99 -15.58
CA LEU A 44 4.88 3.92 -16.25
C LEU A 44 5.66 5.10 -16.86
N PRO A 45 5.28 5.56 -18.08
CA PRO A 45 5.95 6.68 -18.75
C PRO A 45 5.83 8.00 -17.98
N GLY A 46 6.58 9.02 -18.41
CA GLY A 46 6.66 10.33 -17.78
C GLY A 46 7.94 10.51 -16.96
N THR A 47 7.99 11.56 -16.14
CA THR A 47 9.13 11.85 -15.27
C THR A 47 9.36 10.69 -14.31
N GLN A 48 10.59 10.16 -14.29
CA GLN A 48 10.98 9.03 -13.45
C GLN A 48 11.53 9.49 -12.09
N PRO A 49 11.63 8.58 -11.11
CA PRO A 49 12.27 8.88 -9.83
C PRO A 49 13.68 9.45 -10.01
N ASN A 50 14.04 10.42 -9.19
CA ASN A 50 15.27 11.21 -9.29
C ASN A 50 15.44 12.00 -10.61
N GLY A 51 14.38 12.13 -11.41
CA GLY A 51 14.39 12.88 -12.66
C GLY A 51 14.12 14.38 -12.51
N LEU A 52 13.79 14.86 -11.32
CA LEU A 52 13.52 16.28 -11.06
C LEU A 52 14.78 17.05 -10.71
N THR A 53 15.05 18.16 -11.42
CA THR A 53 16.11 19.12 -11.05
C THR A 53 15.75 19.91 -9.78
N VAL A 54 14.46 20.21 -9.60
CA VAL A 54 13.92 20.89 -8.42
C VAL A 54 12.98 19.91 -7.74
N PRO A 55 13.19 19.52 -6.47
CA PRO A 55 12.33 18.54 -5.81
C PRO A 55 10.92 19.08 -5.57
N ILE A 56 9.97 18.19 -5.26
CA ILE A 56 8.66 18.60 -4.77
C ILE A 56 8.84 19.30 -3.42
N GLN A 57 8.23 20.48 -3.27
CA GLN A 57 8.36 21.33 -2.09
C GLN A 57 7.26 21.05 -1.06
N ASP A 58 7.49 21.50 0.17
CA ASP A 58 6.57 21.39 1.29
C ASP A 58 5.37 22.35 1.11
N SER A 59 4.14 21.87 1.38
CA SER A 59 2.92 22.68 1.32
C SER A 59 2.92 23.85 2.31
N ASN A 60 3.73 23.81 3.38
CA ASN A 60 3.88 24.91 4.33
C ASN A 60 4.45 26.17 3.66
N GLU A 61 5.28 26.02 2.62
CA GLU A 61 5.76 27.15 1.81
C GLU A 61 4.59 27.88 1.13
N CYS A 62 3.58 27.12 0.69
CA CYS A 62 2.34 27.68 0.14
C CYS A 62 1.46 28.29 1.24
N ALA A 63 1.40 27.66 2.41
CA ALA A 63 0.58 28.08 3.54
C ALA A 63 0.94 29.46 4.10
N LEU A 64 2.17 29.95 3.87
CA LEU A 64 2.62 31.28 4.28
C LEU A 64 1.69 32.40 3.76
N CYS A 65 1.18 32.26 2.54
CA CYS A 65 0.24 33.21 1.93
C CYS A 65 -1.14 32.60 1.65
N HIS A 66 -1.22 31.27 1.50
CA HIS A 66 -2.45 30.55 1.16
C HIS A 66 -3.07 29.80 2.35
N GLY A 67 -2.71 30.18 3.57
CA GLY A 67 -3.26 29.65 4.81
C GLY A 67 -3.47 30.76 5.84
N ASN A 68 -4.30 30.45 6.83
CA ASN A 68 -4.67 31.27 7.98
C ASN A 68 -5.24 32.67 7.73
N PHE A 69 -5.65 33.02 6.50
CA PHE A 69 -6.21 34.35 6.21
C PHE A 69 -7.75 34.39 6.29
N ASP A 70 -8.43 33.29 5.97
CA ASP A 70 -9.89 33.15 6.03
C ASP A 70 -10.25 31.66 6.00
N ALA A 71 -10.97 31.17 6.99
CA ALA A 71 -11.28 29.74 7.11
C ALA A 71 -12.20 29.20 6.02
N ASP A 72 -13.03 30.05 5.40
CA ASP A 72 -13.99 29.66 4.37
C ASP A 72 -13.41 29.80 2.95
N LEU A 73 -12.31 30.54 2.79
CA LEU A 73 -11.70 30.85 1.48
C LEU A 73 -10.29 30.27 1.30
N GLU A 74 -9.52 30.09 2.37
CA GLU A 74 -8.14 29.63 2.22
C GLU A 74 -8.07 28.18 1.72
N PRO A 75 -7.16 27.86 0.79
CA PRO A 75 -7.06 26.51 0.25
C PRO A 75 -6.31 25.53 1.16
N PHE A 76 -5.47 26.00 2.08
CA PHE A 76 -4.59 25.13 2.85
C PHE A 76 -5.35 24.18 3.80
N ARG A 77 -6.24 24.71 4.65
CA ARG A 77 -7.05 23.90 5.59
C ARG A 77 -7.90 22.82 4.90
N PRO A 78 -8.70 23.12 3.86
CA PRO A 78 -9.49 22.09 3.20
C PRO A 78 -8.61 21.05 2.50
N TRP A 79 -7.48 21.43 1.89
CA TRP A 79 -6.51 20.47 1.36
C TRP A 79 -5.96 19.55 2.47
N ALA A 80 -5.55 20.12 3.61
CA ALA A 80 -4.97 19.36 4.71
C ALA A 80 -5.95 18.32 5.29
N ALA A 81 -7.25 18.60 5.28
CA ALA A 81 -8.30 17.66 5.70
C ALA A 81 -8.83 16.75 4.57
N SER A 82 -8.42 16.98 3.32
CA SER A 82 -8.91 16.22 2.17
C SER A 82 -8.22 14.85 2.02
N PRO A 83 -8.82 13.92 1.25
CA PRO A 83 -8.15 12.69 0.84
C PRO A 83 -6.80 12.92 0.16
N MET A 84 -6.61 14.05 -0.54
CA MET A 84 -5.35 14.36 -1.22
C MET A 84 -4.23 14.66 -0.21
N GLY A 85 -4.49 15.52 0.78
CA GLY A 85 -3.54 15.85 1.85
C GLY A 85 -3.31 14.72 2.86
N GLN A 86 -4.19 13.72 2.88
CA GLN A 86 -4.09 12.52 3.72
C GLN A 86 -3.68 11.26 2.95
N ALA A 87 -3.42 11.35 1.64
CA ALA A 87 -3.23 10.19 0.76
C ALA A 87 -2.09 9.25 1.19
N ALA A 88 -1.06 9.80 1.86
CA ALA A 88 0.09 9.06 2.38
C ALA A 88 0.06 8.84 3.91
N ARG A 89 -1.02 9.23 4.59
CA ARG A 89 -1.20 9.06 6.06
C ARG A 89 -2.32 8.10 6.41
N ASP A 90 -3.17 7.76 5.44
CA ASP A 90 -4.31 6.87 5.63
C ASP A 90 -3.84 5.44 5.99
N PRO A 91 -4.19 4.90 7.17
CA PRO A 91 -3.87 3.52 7.53
C PRO A 91 -4.53 2.48 6.62
N ILE A 92 -5.69 2.79 6.01
CA ILE A 92 -6.34 1.90 5.05
C ILE A 92 -5.48 1.79 3.79
N PHE A 93 -4.88 2.89 3.34
CA PHE A 93 -3.94 2.87 2.22
C PHE A 93 -2.77 1.91 2.47
N PHE A 94 -2.10 1.99 3.63
CA PHE A 94 -0.96 1.10 3.94
C PHE A 94 -1.38 -0.37 4.08
N ALA A 95 -2.56 -0.64 4.64
CA ALA A 95 -3.09 -2.01 4.72
C ALA A 95 -3.35 -2.59 3.31
N CYS A 96 -4.02 -1.82 2.45
CA CYS A 96 -4.29 -2.21 1.07
C CYS A 96 -3.00 -2.38 0.25
N MET A 97 -2.03 -1.48 0.40
CA MET A 97 -0.73 -1.59 -0.27
C MET A 97 0.06 -2.82 0.21
N SER A 98 -0.03 -3.17 1.50
CA SER A 98 0.59 -4.39 2.02
C SER A 98 -0.02 -5.63 1.38
N ILE A 99 -1.35 -5.72 1.29
CA ILE A 99 -2.05 -6.82 0.60
C ILE A 99 -1.67 -6.85 -0.88
N ALA A 100 -1.63 -5.69 -1.55
CA ALA A 100 -1.23 -5.61 -2.95
C ALA A 100 0.20 -6.16 -3.19
N ASN A 101 1.15 -5.85 -2.30
CA ASN A 101 2.51 -6.40 -2.37
C ASN A 101 2.57 -7.92 -2.06
N GLN A 102 1.63 -8.44 -1.24
CA GLN A 102 1.50 -9.88 -0.98
C GLN A 102 0.93 -10.62 -2.20
N ASP A 103 -0.02 -10.01 -2.90
CA ASP A 103 -0.66 -10.59 -4.07
C ASP A 103 0.22 -10.47 -5.32
N ALA A 104 0.90 -9.34 -5.51
CA ALA A 104 1.79 -9.05 -6.63
C ALA A 104 3.06 -8.33 -6.14
N ALA A 105 4.21 -8.98 -6.29
CA ALA A 105 5.48 -8.40 -5.82
C ALA A 105 5.73 -7.02 -6.43
N PHE A 106 6.21 -6.06 -5.64
CA PHE A 106 6.52 -4.68 -6.09
C PHE A 106 5.33 -3.80 -6.49
N ALA A 107 4.09 -4.27 -6.36
CA ALA A 107 2.90 -3.48 -6.73
C ALA A 107 2.79 -2.13 -6.01
N GLY A 108 3.34 -2.03 -4.80
CA GLY A 108 3.33 -0.78 -4.05
C GLY A 108 4.10 0.37 -4.71
N ASP A 109 5.02 0.13 -5.67
CA ASP A 109 5.67 1.23 -6.41
C ASP A 109 4.63 2.09 -7.13
N LEU A 110 3.66 1.43 -7.78
CA LEU A 110 2.54 2.08 -8.46
C LEU A 110 1.65 2.86 -7.47
N CYS A 111 1.38 2.28 -6.30
CA CYS A 111 0.58 2.93 -5.26
C CYS A 111 1.25 4.22 -4.77
N LEU A 112 2.55 4.14 -4.46
CA LEU A 112 3.34 5.26 -3.95
C LEU A 112 3.47 6.38 -4.98
N ARG A 113 3.51 6.07 -6.28
CA ARG A 113 3.49 7.06 -7.36
C ARG A 113 2.30 8.04 -7.27
N CYS A 114 1.13 7.56 -6.88
CA CYS A 114 -0.09 8.36 -6.83
C CYS A 114 -0.40 8.89 -5.43
N HIS A 115 -0.14 8.11 -4.38
CA HIS A 115 -0.49 8.47 -3.01
C HIS A 115 0.56 9.33 -2.32
N THR A 116 1.82 9.26 -2.76
CA THR A 116 2.95 10.07 -2.27
C THR A 116 3.85 10.47 -3.45
N PRO A 117 3.33 11.24 -4.41
CA PRO A 117 4.05 11.55 -5.64
C PRO A 117 5.40 12.25 -5.39
N GLY A 118 5.50 13.08 -4.35
CA GLY A 118 6.78 13.69 -3.95
C GLY A 118 7.83 12.66 -3.52
N GLY A 119 7.44 11.67 -2.71
CA GLY A 119 8.31 10.58 -2.29
C GLY A 119 8.72 9.66 -3.43
N TRP A 120 7.77 9.28 -4.31
CA TRP A 120 8.06 8.46 -5.49
C TRP A 120 9.02 9.19 -6.45
N LEU A 121 8.76 10.47 -6.78
CA LEU A 121 9.65 11.27 -7.62
C LEU A 121 11.04 11.47 -7.01
N ALA A 122 11.17 11.38 -5.70
CA ALA A 122 12.45 11.44 -4.99
C ALA A 122 13.11 10.07 -4.77
N GLY A 123 12.63 9.01 -5.42
CA GLY A 123 13.25 7.68 -5.36
C GLY A 123 12.97 6.90 -4.08
N ARG A 124 11.98 7.30 -3.28
CA ARG A 124 11.65 6.67 -1.99
C ARG A 124 10.52 5.63 -2.08
N SER A 125 10.26 5.12 -3.28
CA SER A 125 9.31 4.03 -3.52
C SER A 125 9.95 2.64 -3.51
N THR A 126 11.26 2.53 -3.26
CA THR A 126 11.99 1.27 -3.13
C THR A 126 12.68 1.21 -1.77
N PRO A 127 12.24 0.37 -0.81
CA PRO A 127 11.25 -0.70 -0.95
C PRO A 127 9.81 -0.21 -1.19
N THR A 128 8.99 -1.04 -1.84
CA THR A 128 7.62 -0.72 -2.31
C THR A 128 6.57 -0.75 -1.20
N ASP A 129 6.98 -0.69 0.07
CA ASP A 129 6.12 -0.70 1.25
C ASP A 129 5.97 0.70 1.89
N GLY A 130 6.63 1.72 1.32
CA GLY A 130 6.61 3.08 1.84
C GLY A 130 7.49 3.29 3.08
N SER A 131 8.33 2.32 3.46
CA SER A 131 9.21 2.41 4.63
C SER A 131 10.26 3.52 4.53
N LEU A 132 10.59 3.99 3.33
CA LEU A 132 11.54 5.09 3.12
C LEU A 132 10.89 6.47 3.03
N LEU A 133 9.56 6.59 3.15
CA LEU A 133 8.89 7.88 3.11
C LEU A 133 9.34 8.79 4.26
N GLN A 134 9.45 10.08 3.98
CA GLN A 134 9.96 11.10 4.90
C GLN A 134 8.96 12.25 5.06
N GLY A 135 9.19 13.16 6.01
CA GLY A 135 8.25 14.21 6.43
C GLY A 135 7.34 14.79 5.33
N VAL A 136 7.91 15.36 4.27
CA VAL A 136 7.16 15.98 3.17
C VAL A 136 6.33 14.99 2.34
N ASP A 137 6.75 13.73 2.25
CA ASP A 137 6.05 12.69 1.48
C ASP A 137 4.67 12.38 2.07
N PHE A 138 4.56 12.49 3.40
CA PHE A 138 3.30 12.31 4.11
C PHE A 138 2.27 13.41 3.81
N GLN A 139 2.65 14.48 3.10
CA GLN A 139 1.70 15.47 2.58
C GLN A 139 0.92 14.96 1.36
N GLY A 140 1.18 13.73 0.92
CA GLY A 140 0.42 13.04 -0.10
C GLY A 140 0.41 13.79 -1.43
N VAL A 141 -0.78 13.95 -2.00
CA VAL A 141 -1.00 14.75 -3.21
C VAL A 141 -1.00 16.22 -2.80
N ASN A 142 0.20 16.80 -2.78
CA ASN A 142 0.45 18.11 -2.19
C ASN A 142 0.32 19.28 -3.20
N CYS A 143 0.28 20.51 -2.69
CA CYS A 143 0.06 21.71 -3.50
C CYS A 143 1.11 21.84 -4.62
N ASN A 144 2.39 21.68 -4.28
CA ASN A 144 3.48 21.82 -5.25
C ASN A 144 3.42 20.76 -6.35
N PHE A 145 3.05 19.52 -6.03
CA PHE A 145 2.88 18.47 -7.02
C PHE A 145 1.72 18.78 -7.97
N CYS A 146 0.51 19.02 -7.46
CA CYS A 146 -0.68 19.27 -8.29
C CYS A 146 -0.54 20.49 -9.19
N HIS A 147 0.07 21.57 -8.68
CA HIS A 147 0.25 22.79 -9.45
C HIS A 147 1.50 22.78 -10.34
N ARG A 148 2.26 21.68 -10.35
CA ARG A 148 3.41 21.46 -11.24
C ARG A 148 3.13 20.43 -12.33
N SER A 149 2.19 19.51 -12.11
CA SER A 149 1.72 18.60 -13.14
C SER A 149 0.93 19.36 -14.20
N VAL A 150 1.59 19.64 -15.34
CA VAL A 150 0.99 20.12 -16.59
C VAL A 150 1.17 19.08 -17.69
#